data_AF-A0A1X2DDN9-F1
#
_entry.id   AF-A0A1X2DDN9-F1
#
_cell.length_a   1.000
_cell.length_b   1.000
_cell.length_c   1.000
_cell.angle_alpha   90.00
_cell.angle_beta   90.00
_cell.angle_gamma   90.00
#
_symmetry.space_group_name_H-M   'P 1'
#
loop_
_entity.id
_entity.type
_entity.pdbx_description
1 polymer ?
#
loop_
_entity_poly.entity_id
_entity_poly.type
_entity_poly.pdbx_seq_one_letter_code
_entity_poly.pdbx_strand_id
1 'polypeptide(L)' 'AAGAAGGQAGPLLVGGGGAGGAGGDGATTGGNGGNGGNAVAILGAGGNGGNAGLGTTAGAPGSGGTITLLGAPGLNGLP' A
#
# COMPACT_ATOMS: atom_id res chain seq x y z
N ALA A 1 -6.88 13.96 -2.31
CA ALA A 1 -7.47 13.21 -1.15
C ALA A 1 -6.57 12.02 -0.82
N ALA A 2 -6.47 11.55 0.42
CA ALA A 2 -5.62 10.41 0.74
C ALA A 2 -6.17 9.08 0.17
N GLY A 3 -5.27 8.20 -0.25
CA GLY A 3 -5.60 6.86 -0.69
C GLY A 3 -5.97 5.94 0.48
N ALA A 4 -6.90 5.01 0.25
CA ALA A 4 -7.32 4.05 1.28
C ALA A 4 -6.22 3.00 1.53
N ALA A 5 -6.14 2.49 2.76
CA ALA A 5 -5.25 1.36 3.07
C ALA A 5 -5.72 0.08 2.37
N GLY A 6 -4.76 -0.77 2.01
CA GLY A 6 -5.01 -2.09 1.48
C GLY A 6 -5.57 -3.07 2.52
N GLY A 7 -6.33 -4.06 2.07
CA GLY A 7 -6.91 -5.07 2.95
C GLY A 7 -5.87 -6.01 3.55
N GLN A 8 -6.04 -6.38 4.82
CA GLN A 8 -5.17 -7.36 5.47
C GLN A 8 -5.60 -8.78 5.10
N ALA A 9 -4.66 -9.64 4.73
CA ALA A 9 -4.94 -11.08 4.65
C ALA A 9 -4.83 -11.73 6.03
N GLY A 10 -5.87 -12.48 6.39
CA GLY A 10 -5.92 -13.25 7.63
C GLY A 10 -5.00 -14.50 7.61
N PRO A 11 -4.95 -15.25 8.73
CA PRO A 11 -4.09 -16.41 8.88
C PRO A 11 -4.62 -17.58 8.04
N LEU A 12 -4.13 -17.67 6.81
CA LEU A 12 -4.42 -18.75 5.88
C LEU A 12 -3.11 -19.40 5.41
N LEU A 13 -3.20 -20.58 4.81
CA LEU A 13 -2.03 -21.23 4.19
C LEU A 13 -1.46 -20.35 3.06
N VAL A 14 -2.33 -19.74 2.27
CA VAL A 14 -1.99 -18.79 1.20
C VAL A 14 -2.82 -17.52 1.34
N GLY A 15 -2.20 -16.34 1.28
CA GLY A 15 -2.92 -15.07 1.36
C GLY A 15 -2.04 -13.86 1.04
N GLY A 16 -2.60 -12.89 0.32
CA GLY A 16 -1.92 -11.65 -0.04
C GLY A 16 -2.63 -10.43 0.52
N GLY A 17 -1.87 -9.46 1.01
CA GLY A 17 -2.42 -8.16 1.38
C GLY A 17 -2.87 -7.38 0.15
N GLY A 18 -3.94 -6.60 0.28
CA GLY A 18 -4.45 -5.74 -0.78
C GLY A 18 -3.53 -4.54 -1.03
N ALA A 19 -3.53 -4.02 -2.25
CA ALA A 19 -2.80 -2.79 -2.56
C ALA A 19 -3.43 -1.58 -1.86
N GLY A 20 -2.60 -0.62 -1.45
CA GLY A 20 -3.05 0.69 -1.02
C GLY A 20 -3.55 1.53 -2.20
N GLY A 21 -4.57 2.34 -1.98
CA GLY A 21 -5.12 3.25 -2.98
C GLY A 21 -4.16 4.40 -3.28
N ALA A 22 -4.17 4.91 -4.52
CA ALA A 22 -3.41 6.11 -4.86
C ALA A 22 -3.96 7.34 -4.12
N GLY A 23 -3.06 8.27 -3.81
CA GLY A 23 -3.44 9.61 -3.41
C GLY A 23 -4.07 10.35 -4.59
N GLY A 24 -5.16 11.08 -4.34
CA GLY A 24 -5.78 11.92 -5.35
C GLY A 24 -5.06 13.25 -5.51
N ASP A 25 -4.95 13.71 -6.75
CA ASP A 25 -4.31 14.97 -7.13
C ASP A 25 -4.96 16.20 -6.49
N GLY A 26 -4.18 17.26 -6.33
CA GLY A 26 -4.62 18.54 -5.78
C GLY A 26 -4.01 19.73 -6.52
N ALA A 27 -4.72 20.86 -6.49
CA ALA A 27 -4.25 22.10 -7.12
C ALA A 27 -2.94 22.63 -6.52
N THR A 28 -2.66 22.30 -5.25
CA THR A 28 -1.44 22.68 -4.52
C THR A 28 -0.76 21.46 -3.92
N THR A 29 -1.43 20.73 -3.05
CA THR A 29 -0.88 19.51 -2.41
C THR A 29 -1.63 18.27 -2.86
N GLY A 30 -0.89 17.30 -3.38
CA GLY A 30 -1.41 15.97 -3.70
C GLY A 30 -1.70 15.15 -2.45
N GLY A 31 -2.65 14.22 -2.55
CA GLY A 31 -2.97 13.32 -1.44
C GLY A 31 -1.88 12.27 -1.21
N ASN A 32 -1.73 11.81 0.03
CA ASN A 32 -0.84 10.68 0.31
C ASN A 32 -1.41 9.38 -0.28
N GLY A 33 -0.53 8.49 -0.74
CA GLY A 33 -0.88 7.12 -1.07
C GLY A 33 -1.25 6.32 0.19
N GLY A 34 -2.16 5.36 0.04
CA GLY A 34 -2.52 4.43 1.10
C GLY A 34 -1.46 3.35 1.29
N ASN A 35 -1.28 2.88 2.53
CA ASN A 35 -0.36 1.76 2.78
C ASN A 35 -0.93 0.46 2.22
N GLY A 36 -0.07 -0.39 1.68
CA GLY A 36 -0.41 -1.75 1.29
C GLY A 36 -0.72 -2.63 2.49
N GLY A 37 -1.59 -3.61 2.29
CA GLY A 37 -2.05 -4.49 3.36
C GLY A 37 -1.03 -5.58 3.69
N ASN A 38 -1.02 -6.05 4.93
CA ASN A 38 -0.11 -7.13 5.35
C ASN A 38 -0.67 -8.50 5.01
N ALA A 39 0.22 -9.46 4.76
CA ALA A 39 -0.11 -10.87 4.65
C ALA A 39 0.32 -11.64 5.91
N VAL A 40 -0.68 -12.08 6.69
CA VAL A 40 -0.48 -12.93 7.87
C VAL A 40 -0.57 -14.43 7.51
N ALA A 41 -0.33 -14.77 6.24
CA ALA A 41 -0.34 -16.13 5.73
C ALA A 41 1.03 -16.81 5.82
N ILE A 42 1.05 -18.16 5.78
CA ILE A 42 2.31 -18.92 5.72
C ILE A 42 3.03 -18.65 4.39
N LEU A 43 2.31 -18.75 3.27
CA LEU A 43 2.78 -18.32 1.96
C LEU A 43 2.00 -17.08 1.53
N GLY A 44 2.66 -15.93 1.42
CA GLY A 44 1.94 -14.69 1.16
C GLY A 44 2.77 -13.60 0.54
N ALA A 45 2.07 -12.59 0.05
CA ALA A 45 2.67 -11.37 -0.47
C ALA A 45 2.06 -10.15 0.23
N GLY A 46 2.89 -9.24 0.71
CA GLY A 46 2.40 -7.94 1.16
C GLY A 46 1.82 -7.17 -0.02
N GLY A 47 0.76 -6.39 0.23
CA GLY A 47 0.21 -5.50 -0.79
C GLY A 47 1.15 -4.32 -1.06
N ASN A 48 1.20 -3.83 -2.30
CA ASN A 48 1.99 -2.63 -2.60
C ASN A 48 1.33 -1.38 -2.00
N GLY A 49 2.16 -0.41 -1.60
CA GLY A 49 1.69 0.92 -1.24
C GLY A 49 1.17 1.68 -2.46
N GLY A 50 0.20 2.55 -2.24
CA GLY A 50 -0.34 3.44 -3.27
C GLY A 50 0.62 4.58 -3.58
N ASN A 51 0.60 5.04 -4.83
CA ASN A 51 1.38 6.21 -5.24
C ASN A 51 0.85 7.48 -4.57
N ALA A 52 1.72 8.47 -4.41
CA ALA A 52 1.30 9.81 -4.06
C ALA A 52 0.45 10.44 -5.17
N GLY A 53 -0.45 11.33 -4.77
CA GLY A 53 -1.15 12.22 -5.70
C GLY A 53 -0.27 13.38 -6.12
N LEU A 54 -0.54 13.92 -7.30
CA LEU A 54 0.18 15.06 -7.86
C LEU A 54 -0.29 16.39 -7.28
N GLY A 55 0.61 17.38 -7.30
CA GLY A 55 0.39 18.77 -6.90
C GLY A 55 1.69 19.56 -7.06
N THR A 56 1.67 20.87 -6.81
CA THR A 56 2.92 21.65 -6.68
C THR A 56 3.82 21.07 -5.58
N THR A 57 3.19 20.47 -4.57
CA THR A 57 3.81 19.56 -3.61
C THR A 57 3.14 18.20 -3.76
N ALA A 58 3.89 17.17 -4.14
CA ALA A 58 3.38 15.81 -4.19
C ALA A 58 3.01 15.30 -2.78
N GLY A 59 2.06 14.38 -2.71
CA GLY A 59 1.78 13.65 -1.47
C GLY A 59 2.94 12.73 -1.07
N ALA A 60 2.82 12.08 0.09
CA ALA A 60 3.73 11.01 0.46
C ALA A 60 3.27 9.68 -0.16
N PRO A 61 4.18 8.84 -0.71
CA PRO A 61 3.83 7.49 -1.14
C PRO A 61 3.45 6.61 0.04
N GLY A 62 2.53 5.68 -0.19
CA GLY A 62 2.17 4.66 0.80
C GLY A 62 3.28 3.61 0.96
N SER A 63 3.42 3.06 2.16
CA SER A 63 4.35 1.95 2.41
C SER A 63 3.82 0.64 1.85
N GLY A 64 4.68 -0.26 1.40
CA GLY A 64 4.31 -1.65 1.13
C GLY A 64 3.92 -2.40 2.41
N GLY A 65 3.06 -3.41 2.27
CA GLY A 65 2.65 -4.29 3.35
C GLY A 65 3.68 -5.36 3.66
N THR A 66 3.64 -5.91 4.87
CA THR A 66 4.60 -6.91 5.36
C THR A 66 4.10 -8.34 5.16
N ILE A 67 4.98 -9.32 5.40
CA ILE A 67 4.68 -10.75 5.43
C ILE A 67 5.08 -11.38 6.77
N THR A 68 4.46 -12.49 7.15
CA THR A 68 4.77 -13.19 8.42
C THR A 68 5.81 -14.31 8.28
N LEU A 69 5.74 -15.17 7.25
CA LEU A 69 6.66 -16.31 7.09
C LEU A 69 7.37 -16.37 5.73
N LEU A 70 6.69 -16.83 4.68
CA LEU A 70 7.32 -17.11 3.38
C LEU A 70 6.67 -16.28 2.28
N GLY A 71 7.49 -15.54 1.54
CA GLY A 71 7.10 -14.77 0.37
C GLY A 71 7.78 -13.40 0.33
N ALA A 72 7.11 -12.41 -0.24
CA ALA A 72 7.70 -11.09 -0.47
C ALA A 72 6.87 -9.97 0.17
N PRO A 73 7.50 -9.02 0.89
CA PRO A 73 6.85 -7.76 1.24
C PRO A 73 6.38 -7.01 0.00
N GLY A 74 5.37 -6.15 0.18
CA GLY A 74 4.95 -5.22 -0.85
C GLY A 74 5.98 -4.12 -1.06
N LEU A 75 5.98 -3.53 -2.26
CA LEU A 75 6.80 -2.37 -2.58
C LEU A 75 6.11 -1.08 -2.10
N ASN A 76 6.91 -0.07 -1.76
CA ASN A 76 6.39 1.28 -1.51
C ASN A 76 5.83 1.87 -2.82
N GLY A 77 4.86 2.76 -2.68
CA GLY A 77 4.34 3.55 -3.79
C GLY A 77 5.37 4.53 -4.35
N LEU A 78 5.08 5.05 -5.53
CA LEU A 78 5.90 6.07 -6.17
C LEU A 78 5.54 7.49 -5.70
N PRO A 79 6.51 8.43 -5.72
CA PRO A 79 6.27 9.85 -5.47
C PRO A 79 5.36 10.50 -6.51
#